data_AF-A0A0G0NZY1-F1
#
_entry.id   AF-A0A0G0NZY1-F1
#
_cell.length_a   1.000
_cell.length_b   1.000
_cell.length_c   1.000
_cell.angle_alpha   90.00
_cell.angle_beta   90.00
_cell.angle_gamma   90.00
#
_symmetry.space_group_name_H-M   'P 1'
#
loop_
_entity.id
_entity.type
_entity.pdbx_description
1 polymer ?
#
loop_
_entity_poly.entity_id
_entity_poly.type
_entity_poly.pdbx_seq_one_letter_code
_entity_poly.pdbx_strand_id
1 'polypeptide(L)' 'MPIDPGQLRESGFFLLKIGSIVLLTLYFVFAYIIVKQVNLMTRTLDVALKKHLKIFAYIHLAYSLLVLMYAIIM' A
#
# COMPACT_ATOMS: atom_id res chain seq x y z
N MET A 1 -5.65 -0.89 40.65
CA MET A 1 -4.26 -0.52 40.32
C MET A 1 -4.34 0.62 39.32
N PRO A 2 -3.76 1.80 39.60
CA PRO A 2 -3.79 2.91 38.66
C PRO A 2 -3.05 2.52 37.37
N ILE A 3 -3.64 2.81 36.22
CA ILE A 3 -3.01 2.57 34.93
C ILE A 3 -1.89 3.60 34.75
N ASP A 4 -0.67 3.13 34.48
CA ASP A 4 0.46 4.00 34.17
C ASP A 4 0.23 4.68 32.80
N PRO A 5 0.26 6.03 32.71
CA PRO A 5 0.15 6.75 31.44
C PRO A 5 1.16 6.29 30.38
N GLY A 6 2.35 5.82 30.80
CA GLY A 6 3.35 5.26 29.89
C GLY A 6 2.84 4.01 29.17
N GLN A 7 2.18 3.11 29.89
CA GLN A 7 1.62 1.87 29.36
C GLN A 7 0.52 2.11 28.30
N LEU A 8 -0.32 3.14 28.50
CA LEU A 8 -1.36 3.52 27.54
C LEU A 8 -0.78 4.01 26.23
N ARG A 9 0.30 4.81 26.29
CA ARG A 9 0.97 5.37 25.12
C ARG A 9 1.62 4.27 24.26
N GLU A 10 2.35 3.35 24.88
CA GLU A 10 2.99 2.22 24.19
C GLU A 10 1.94 1.30 23.52
N SER A 11 0.85 1.03 24.23
CA SER A 11 -0.28 0.25 23.68
C SER A 11 -0.92 0.94 22.47
N GLY A 12 -1.05 2.28 22.51
CA GLY A 12 -1.54 3.07 21.40
C GLY A 12 -0.65 2.97 20.14
N PHE A 13 0.66 3.12 20.29
CA PHE A 13 1.60 2.98 19.17
C PHE A 13 1.60 1.57 18.57
N PHE A 14 1.49 0.54 19.41
CA PHE A 14 1.39 -0.85 18.95
C PHE A 14 0.14 -1.08 18.09
N LEU A 15 -1.03 -0.60 18.54
CA LEU A 15 -2.27 -0.69 17.76
C LEU A 15 -2.20 0.07 16.43
N LEU A 16 -1.63 1.27 16.44
CA LEU A 16 -1.42 2.07 15.23
C LEU A 16 -0.50 1.36 14.24
N LYS A 17 0.60 0.75 14.71
CA LYS A 17 1.52 -0.02 13.87
C LYS A 17 0.80 -1.19 13.19
N ILE A 18 0.07 -2.01 13.95
CA ILE A 18 -0.69 -3.13 13.39
C ILE A 18 -1.74 -2.64 12.40
N GLY A 19 -2.53 -1.63 12.76
CA GLY A 19 -3.54 -1.06 11.88
C GLY A 19 -2.95 -0.54 10.57
N SER A 20 -1.79 0.11 10.63
CA SER A 20 -1.07 0.61 9.47
C SER A 20 -0.62 -0.52 8.53
N ILE A 21 -0.06 -1.60 9.08
CA ILE A 21 0.37 -2.78 8.29
C ILE A 21 -0.83 -3.42 7.58
N VAL A 22 -1.97 -3.56 8.27
CA VAL A 22 -3.19 -4.11 7.68
C VAL A 22 -3.67 -3.24 6.51
N LEU A 23 -3.77 -1.92 6.71
CA LEU A 23 -4.19 -0.99 5.67
C LEU A 23 -3.22 -0.97 4.48
N LEU A 24 -1.91 -1.00 4.73
CA LEU A 24 -0.89 -1.05 3.68
C LEU A 24 -0.93 -2.37 2.90
N THR A 25 -1.28 -3.48 3.55
CA THR A 25 -1.47 -4.77 2.89
C THR A 25 -2.66 -4.72 1.92
N LEU A 26 -3.80 -4.16 2.36
CA LEU A 26 -4.95 -3.93 1.50
C LEU A 26 -4.61 -2.99 0.34
N TYR A 27 -3.84 -1.93 0.61
CA TYR A 27 -3.37 -1.00 -0.40
C TYR A 27 -2.46 -1.66 -1.44
N PHE A 28 -1.58 -2.57 -1.03
CA PHE A 28 -0.74 -3.34 -1.95
C PHE A 28 -1.59 -4.22 -2.88
N VAL A 29 -2.60 -4.91 -2.35
CA VAL A 29 -3.57 -5.68 -3.15
C VAL A 29 -4.30 -4.76 -4.13
N PHE A 30 -4.72 -3.58 -3.68
CA PHE A 30 -5.32 -2.58 -4.55
C PHE A 30 -4.38 -2.14 -5.68
N ALA A 31 -3.12 -1.85 -5.40
CA ALA A 31 -2.13 -1.51 -6.42
C ALA A 31 -1.95 -2.64 -7.46
N TYR A 32 -2.00 -3.90 -7.03
CA TYR A 32 -1.97 -5.05 -7.94
C TYR A 32 -3.20 -5.08 -8.87
N ILE A 33 -4.39 -4.81 -8.32
CA ILE A 33 -5.62 -4.70 -9.10
C ILE A 33 -5.51 -3.56 -10.11
N ILE A 34 -4.94 -2.41 -9.74
CA ILE A 34 -4.71 -1.29 -10.65
C ILE A 34 -3.84 -1.70 -11.84
N VAL A 35 -2.77 -2.46 -11.64
CA VAL A 35 -1.94 -2.99 -12.74
C VAL A 35 -2.77 -3.85 -13.69
N LYS A 36 -3.66 -4.70 -13.17
CA LYS A 36 -4.57 -5.50 -14.01
C LYS A 36 -5.52 -4.60 -14.81
N GLN A 37 -6.09 -3.58 -14.18
CA GLN A 37 -7.04 -2.67 -14.82
C GLN A 37 -6.40 -1.79 -15.88
N VAL A 38 -5.21 -1.24 -15.61
CA VAL A 38 -4.46 -0.46 -16.61
C VAL A 38 -4.10 -1.34 -17.82
N ASN A 39 -3.73 -2.60 -17.58
CA ASN A 39 -3.46 -3.54 -18.68
C ASN A 39 -4.71 -3.90 -19.48
N LEU A 40 -5.88 -4.02 -18.85
CA LEU A 40 -7.14 -4.27 -19.53
C LEU A 40 -7.60 -3.03 -20.33
N MET A 41 -7.62 -1.86 -19.70
CA MET A 41 -8.01 -0.59 -20.31
C MET A 41 -7.17 -0.27 -21.54
N THR A 42 -5.86 -0.47 -21.46
CA THR A 42 -4.95 -0.20 -22.58
C THR A 42 -5.02 -1.25 -23.70
N ARG A 43 -5.73 -2.37 -23.51
CA ARG A 43 -6.04 -3.30 -24.60
C ARG A 43 -7.27 -2.87 -25.40
N THR A 44 -8.22 -2.18 -24.75
CA THR A 44 -9.49 -1.78 -25.37
C THR A 44 -9.46 -0.36 -25.92
N LEU A 45 -8.77 0.55 -25.23
CA LEU A 45 -8.64 1.95 -25.62
C LEU A 45 -7.25 2.21 -26.19
N ASP A 46 -7.21 2.78 -27.40
CA ASP A 46 -5.98 3.31 -27.96
C ASP A 46 -5.73 4.71 -27.39
N VAL A 47 -4.88 4.76 -26.37
CA VAL A 47 -4.48 6.00 -25.70
C VAL A 47 -3.03 6.30 -26.04
N ALA A 48 -2.74 7.53 -26.45
CA ALA A 48 -1.39 7.97 -26.85
C ALA A 48 -0.31 7.68 -25.79
N LEU A 49 -0.69 7.61 -24.51
CA LEU A 49 0.20 7.39 -23.37
C LEU A 49 0.14 5.96 -22.79
N LYS A 50 -0.34 4.96 -23.55
CA LYS A 50 -0.49 3.56 -23.09
C LYS A 50 0.76 2.99 -22.42
N LYS A 51 1.94 3.19 -23.03
CA LYS A 51 3.21 2.68 -22.50
C LYS A 51 3.56 3.34 -21.15
N HIS A 52 3.38 4.66 -21.04
CA HIS A 52 3.65 5.42 -19.82
C HIS A 52 2.72 5.01 -18.68
N LEU A 53 1.41 4.86 -18.96
CA LEU A 53 0.43 4.40 -17.97
C LEU A 53 0.78 3.03 -17.39
N LYS A 54 1.19 2.08 -18.24
CA LYS A 54 1.63 0.76 -17.77
C LYS A 54 2.86 0.85 -16.87
N ILE A 55 3.88 1.59 -17.29
CA ILE A 55 5.11 1.77 -16.51
C ILE A 55 4.79 2.38 -15.14
N PHE A 56 3.99 3.45 -15.12
CA PHE A 56 3.56 4.08 -13.87
C PHE A 56 2.82 3.12 -12.94
N ALA A 57 1.92 2.28 -13.47
CA ALA A 57 1.21 1.29 -12.67
C ALA A 57 2.16 0.26 -12.05
N TYR A 58 3.15 -0.24 -12.80
CA TYR A 58 4.15 -1.17 -12.26
C TYR A 58 5.08 -0.51 -11.24
N ILE A 59 5.52 0.73 -11.48
CA ILE A 59 6.31 1.50 -10.51
C ILE A 59 5.51 1.70 -9.22
N HIS A 60 4.23 2.04 -9.33
CA HIS A 60 3.36 2.22 -8.18
C HIS A 60 3.18 0.93 -7.37
N LEU A 61 3.03 -0.22 -8.03
CA LEU A 61 3.00 -1.54 -7.37
C LEU A 61 4.32 -1.88 -6.67
N ALA A 62 5.45 -1.60 -7.32
CA ALA A 62 6.77 -1.80 -6.69
C ALA A 62 6.94 -0.89 -5.47
N TYR A 63 6.54 0.38 -5.58
CA TYR A 63 6.62 1.33 -4.47
C TYR A 63 5.73 0.93 -3.30
N SER A 64 4.49 0.47 -3.54
CA SER A 64 3.60 0.02 -2.47
C SER A 64 4.15 -1.22 -1.74
N LEU A 65 4.83 -2.12 -2.45
CA LEU A 65 5.56 -3.23 -1.83
C LEU A 65 6.69 -2.74 -0.92
N LEU A 66 7.49 -1.77 -1.38
CA LEU A 66 8.58 -1.20 -0.58
C LEU A 66 8.06 -0.53 0.70
N VAL A 67 6.96 0.23 0.60
CA VAL A 67 6.35 0.88 1.78
C VAL A 67 5.80 -0.17 2.76
N LEU A 68 5.14 -1.22 2.26
CA LEU A 68 4.66 -2.31 3.11
C LEU A 68 5.82 -3.04 3.81
N MET A 69 6.89 -3.36 3.09
CA MET A 69 8.08 -3.97 3.68
C MET A 69 8.70 -3.07 4.75
N TYR A 70 8.80 -1.77 4.49
CA TYR A 70 9.32 -0.81 5.46
C TYR A 70 8.47 -0.76 6.73
N ALA A 71 7.14 -0.75 6.60
CA ALA A 71 6.22 -0.75 7.75
C ALA A 71 6.24 -2.05 8.57
N ILE A 72 6.65 -3.18 7.98
CA ILE A 72 6.83 -4.45 8.71
C ILE A 72 8.14 -4.43 9.50
N ILE A 73 9.20 -3.88 8.91
CA ILE A 73 10.55 -3.86 9.50
C ILE A 73 10.64 -2.84 10.65
N MET A 74 10.09 -1.65 10.46
CA MET A 74 10.14 -0.53 11.43
C MET A 74 8.98 -0.62 12.42
#